data_AF-A0A0D2V7L6-F1
#
_entry.id   AF-A0A0D2V7L6-F1
#
_cell.length_a   1.000
_cell.length_b   1.000
_cell.length_c   1.000
_cell.angle_alpha   90.00
_cell.angle_beta   90.00
_cell.angle_gamma   90.00
#
_symmetry.space_group_name_H-M   'P 1'
#
loop_
_entity.id
_entity.type
_entity.pdbx_description
1 polymer ?
#
loop_
_entity_poly.entity_id
_entity_poly.type
_entity_poly.pdbx_seq_one_letter_code
_entity_poly.pdbx_strand_id
1 'polypeptide(L)'
;MKGVGLRRHTFMFLVAFLVWSSSIETCIARKSKHWRQRRHAASVSLYKKKTKDHSHGHHNYHNGGTKTKPPPYKTTPPSPKVKAPPSPKPKVKVPSIPPPQKGYGNGQQSKVFDVLHFGAKGDGKADDTKAFQAAWAAACKVEASTVVVPAKFIFLVGPISFSGPYCQANTVFQLDGTIIAPTDSKPWGKGILQWLEFTKLKGITVQGKGIIDGRGSGWWLEAPYEDPYDDERKLIIPLKNTVQERPPMPVRNELSGKMPSIKPTALRFYGSFNVTVTGITIQNSPQCHLKFDNCIGVVVHDMSVSSPGDSPNTDGIHLQNSKDVLIHGTTLACGDDCVSIQTGCSNVYIHNVNCGPGHGISIGSLGKDNTKACVSNITVRDIMMHNTMNGVRIKTWQVSLQSSLPHHKRTSSLEESNHKHGLGK
;
A
#
# COMPACT_ATOMS: atom_id res chain seq x y z
N MET A 1 -57.82 6.37 -31.27
CA MET A 1 -56.62 5.58 -30.89
C MET A 1 -55.41 6.51 -30.80
N LYS A 2 -54.89 6.78 -29.59
CA LYS A 2 -53.63 7.54 -29.36
C LYS A 2 -52.90 6.88 -28.18
N GLY A 3 -51.73 6.30 -28.40
CA GLY A 3 -51.05 5.49 -27.37
C GLY A 3 -49.57 5.20 -27.58
N VAL A 4 -48.86 5.99 -28.40
CA VAL A 4 -47.46 5.71 -28.79
C VAL A 4 -46.46 6.78 -28.31
N GLY A 5 -46.92 7.94 -27.82
CA GLY A 5 -46.04 9.06 -27.45
C GLY A 5 -45.24 8.86 -26.16
N LEU A 6 -45.88 8.39 -25.08
CA LEU A 6 -45.32 8.54 -23.73
C LEU A 6 -44.12 7.62 -23.46
N ARG A 7 -44.24 6.33 -23.81
CA ARG A 7 -43.22 5.29 -23.52
C ARG A 7 -41.86 5.57 -24.18
N ARG A 8 -41.88 6.17 -25.38
CA ARG A 8 -40.66 6.53 -26.14
C ARG A 8 -39.94 7.72 -25.51
N HIS A 9 -40.68 8.68 -24.95
CA HIS A 9 -40.09 9.83 -24.26
C HIS A 9 -39.49 9.42 -22.91
N THR A 10 -40.16 8.58 -22.12
CA THR A 10 -39.58 8.05 -20.87
C THR A 10 -38.25 7.34 -21.12
N PHE A 11 -38.17 6.50 -22.16
CA PHE A 11 -36.92 5.81 -22.50
C PHE A 11 -35.81 6.76 -22.98
N MET A 12 -36.15 7.78 -23.79
CA MET A 12 -35.20 8.83 -24.21
C MET A 12 -34.67 9.63 -23.02
N PHE A 13 -35.53 10.01 -22.06
CA PHE A 13 -35.09 10.69 -20.84
C PHE A 13 -34.23 9.78 -19.95
N LEU A 14 -34.53 8.48 -19.88
CA LEU A 14 -33.74 7.53 -19.09
C LEU A 14 -32.35 7.32 -19.71
N VAL A 15 -32.25 7.19 -21.04
CA VAL A 15 -30.96 7.13 -21.76
C VAL A 15 -30.22 8.47 -21.64
N ALA A 16 -30.87 9.62 -21.81
CA ALA A 16 -30.24 10.92 -21.65
C ALA A 16 -29.75 11.15 -20.21
N PHE A 17 -30.50 10.69 -19.20
CA PHE A 17 -30.08 10.75 -17.80
C PHE A 17 -28.91 9.79 -17.54
N LEU A 18 -28.88 8.58 -18.11
CA LEU A 18 -27.74 7.66 -18.02
C LEU A 18 -26.49 8.22 -18.71
N VAL A 19 -26.63 8.88 -19.87
CA VAL A 19 -25.53 9.54 -20.59
C VAL A 19 -25.04 10.81 -19.87
N TRP A 20 -25.94 11.56 -19.21
CA TRP A 20 -25.59 12.77 -18.46
C TRP A 20 -25.02 12.47 -17.07
N SER A 21 -25.47 11.40 -16.41
CA SER A 21 -24.93 10.91 -15.13
C SER A 21 -23.65 10.09 -15.28
N SER A 22 -23.37 9.53 -16.45
CA SER A 22 -22.06 8.96 -16.77
C SER A 22 -21.05 10.08 -17.03
N SER A 23 -20.54 10.64 -15.93
CA SER A 23 -19.33 11.47 -15.93
C SER A 23 -18.12 10.63 -16.39
N ILE A 24 -17.91 10.54 -17.69
CA ILE A 24 -16.70 9.92 -18.27
C ILE A 24 -15.53 10.87 -17.99
N GLU A 25 -14.88 10.71 -16.83
CA GLU A 25 -13.60 11.34 -16.54
C GLU A 25 -12.57 10.83 -17.57
N THR A 26 -12.36 11.64 -18.62
CA THR A 26 -11.40 11.33 -19.67
C THR A 26 -10.00 11.46 -19.12
N CYS A 27 -9.32 10.32 -18.94
CA CYS A 27 -7.92 10.27 -18.48
C CYS A 27 -6.97 10.88 -19.53
N ILE A 28 -6.91 12.20 -19.59
CA ILE A 28 -5.92 12.94 -20.38
C ILE A 28 -4.61 12.92 -19.58
N ALA A 29 -3.65 12.13 -20.05
CA ALA A 29 -2.27 12.22 -19.59
C ALA A 29 -1.73 13.63 -19.92
N ARG A 30 -1.85 14.57 -18.98
CA ARG A 30 -1.35 15.94 -19.15
C ARG A 30 0.16 15.87 -19.39
N LYS A 31 0.60 16.32 -20.56
CA LYS A 31 2.02 16.46 -20.92
C LYS A 31 2.67 17.48 -20.00
N SER A 32 3.19 17.03 -18.86
CA SER A 32 3.68 17.90 -17.79
C SER A 32 4.93 18.63 -18.25
N LYS A 33 4.94 19.97 -18.07
CA LYS A 33 6.15 20.77 -18.25
C LYS A 33 7.20 20.26 -17.27
N HIS A 34 8.37 19.87 -17.77
CA HIS A 34 9.42 19.27 -16.96
C HIS A 34 9.79 20.19 -15.79
N TRP A 35 9.71 19.68 -14.56
CA TRP A 35 10.28 20.34 -13.40
C TRP A 35 11.81 20.32 -13.54
N ARG A 36 12.40 21.46 -13.95
CA ARG A 36 13.85 21.63 -13.88
C ARG A 36 14.27 21.58 -12.42
N GLN A 37 15.06 20.57 -12.08
CA GLN A 37 15.75 20.45 -10.81
C GLN A 37 16.55 21.73 -10.54
N ARG A 38 16.16 22.52 -9.53
CA ARG A 38 16.99 23.62 -9.04
C ARG A 38 18.21 23.02 -8.33
N ARG A 39 19.33 22.90 -9.05
CA ARG A 39 20.63 22.63 -8.45
C ARG A 39 21.07 23.84 -7.62
N HIS A 40 20.73 23.86 -6.33
CA HIS A 40 21.61 24.50 -5.36
C HIS A 40 22.67 23.48 -4.96
N ALA A 41 23.86 23.60 -5.56
CA ALA A 41 24.97 22.73 -5.27
C ALA A 41 25.60 23.10 -3.92
N ALA A 42 25.51 22.19 -2.96
CA ALA A 42 26.43 22.08 -1.84
C ALA A 42 26.93 20.63 -1.82
N SER A 43 27.90 20.34 -2.69
CA SER A 43 28.45 19.00 -2.87
C SER A 43 29.41 18.64 -1.73
N VAL A 44 28.92 17.95 -0.70
CA VAL A 44 29.79 17.25 0.26
C VAL A 44 29.93 15.80 -0.20
N SER A 45 30.89 15.58 -1.10
CA SER A 45 31.30 14.25 -1.55
C SER A 45 32.43 13.76 -0.65
N LEU A 46 32.14 12.82 0.25
CA LEU A 46 33.15 12.05 0.97
C LEU A 46 33.22 10.62 0.41
N TYR A 47 34.40 10.02 0.53
CA TYR A 47 34.79 8.69 0.02
C TYR A 47 35.02 8.55 -1.49
N LYS A 48 36.16 9.08 -1.96
CA LYS A 48 36.98 8.39 -2.97
C LYS A 48 38.10 7.62 -2.29
N LYS A 49 37.93 6.30 -2.17
CA LYS A 49 38.97 5.34 -1.77
C LYS A 49 40.00 5.26 -2.91
N LYS A 50 41.17 5.87 -2.75
CA LYS A 50 42.24 5.86 -3.77
C LYS A 50 43.15 4.65 -3.53
N THR A 51 43.33 3.82 -4.56
CA THR A 51 44.33 2.75 -4.60
C THR A 51 45.74 3.35 -4.54
N LYS A 52 46.66 2.64 -3.88
CA LYS A 52 48.10 2.92 -3.90
C LYS A 52 48.77 2.00 -4.92
N ASP A 53 49.71 2.55 -5.66
CA ASP A 53 50.67 1.81 -6.47
C ASP A 53 52.10 2.18 -6.04
N HIS A 54 53.09 1.36 -6.41
CA HIS A 54 54.40 1.31 -5.73
C HIS A 54 55.50 2.23 -6.31
N SER A 55 56.35 2.73 -5.38
CA SER A 55 57.82 2.84 -5.43
C SER A 55 58.55 3.33 -6.70
N HIS A 56 59.37 4.40 -6.59
CA HIS A 56 60.86 4.35 -6.57
C HIS A 56 61.51 5.76 -6.59
N GLY A 57 62.73 5.88 -6.01
CA GLY A 57 63.67 7.02 -6.18
C GLY A 57 63.65 8.09 -5.07
N HIS A 58 64.50 8.12 -4.03
CA HIS A 58 65.97 8.32 -3.88
C HIS A 58 66.51 9.78 -3.86
N HIS A 59 67.20 10.08 -2.73
CA HIS A 59 68.07 11.24 -2.42
C HIS A 59 67.41 12.62 -2.15
N ASN A 60 67.93 13.50 -1.26
CA ASN A 60 69.08 13.39 -0.34
C ASN A 60 69.00 14.27 0.95
N TYR A 61 70.05 14.18 1.78
CA TYR A 61 70.40 15.00 2.97
C TYR A 61 70.32 16.53 2.82
N HIS A 62 69.89 17.25 3.89
CA HIS A 62 70.83 17.88 4.84
C HIS A 62 70.17 18.43 6.12
N ASN A 63 71.03 18.79 7.08
CA ASN A 63 70.77 19.04 8.50
C ASN A 63 70.61 20.54 8.82
N GLY A 64 69.95 20.91 9.93
CA GLY A 64 69.95 22.30 10.43
C GLY A 64 68.73 22.69 11.27
N GLY A 65 68.90 22.78 12.59
CA GLY A 65 67.85 23.22 13.51
C GLY A 65 68.14 24.60 14.13
N THR A 66 67.09 25.42 14.28
CA THR A 66 67.07 26.61 15.17
C THR A 66 65.68 26.78 15.79
N LYS A 67 65.63 27.09 17.09
CA LYS A 67 64.40 27.46 17.81
C LYS A 67 64.27 28.99 17.87
N THR A 68 63.14 29.56 17.46
CA THR A 68 62.77 30.96 17.75
C THR A 68 61.26 31.14 17.99
N LYS A 69 60.91 32.23 18.68
CA LYS A 69 59.64 32.51 19.40
C LYS A 69 58.41 32.75 18.50
N PRO A 70 57.18 32.61 19.04
CA PRO A 70 55.93 32.85 18.30
C PRO A 70 55.56 34.35 18.19
N PRO A 71 54.92 34.80 17.10
CA PRO A 71 54.29 36.11 16.97
C PRO A 71 52.82 36.12 17.47
N PRO A 72 52.20 37.31 17.70
CA PRO A 72 51.07 37.46 18.60
C PRO A 72 49.67 37.34 17.96
N TYR A 73 48.66 37.26 18.84
CA TYR A 73 47.22 37.40 18.56
C TYR A 73 46.92 38.50 17.54
N LYS A 74 46.04 38.20 16.57
CA LYS A 74 45.35 39.21 15.76
C LYS A 74 43.83 39.04 15.84
N THR A 75 43.17 40.17 15.80
CA THR A 75 41.75 40.40 16.11
C THR A 75 40.77 39.83 15.09
N THR A 76 39.56 39.54 15.56
CA THR A 76 38.40 39.11 14.77
C THR A 76 37.93 40.17 13.76
N PRO A 77 37.53 39.79 12.53
CA PRO A 77 36.85 40.69 11.60
C PRO A 77 35.38 40.93 12.00
N PRO A 78 34.77 42.06 11.59
CA PRO A 78 33.38 42.39 11.94
C PRO A 78 32.34 41.63 11.10
N SER A 79 31.18 41.37 11.72
CA SER A 79 30.04 40.67 11.11
C SER A 79 29.44 41.43 9.91
N PRO A 80 29.07 40.76 8.79
CA PRO A 80 28.39 41.40 7.68
C PRO A 80 26.96 41.83 8.04
N LYS A 81 26.56 43.05 7.65
CA LYS A 81 25.20 43.57 7.83
C LYS A 81 24.20 42.78 6.96
N VAL A 82 23.20 42.17 7.59
CA VAL A 82 22.11 41.45 6.91
C VAL A 82 21.18 42.45 6.21
N LYS A 83 20.94 42.29 4.90
CA LYS A 83 19.86 42.98 4.18
C LYS A 83 18.53 42.25 4.42
N ALA A 84 17.47 43.00 4.67
CA ALA A 84 16.12 42.45 4.86
C ALA A 84 15.62 41.71 3.60
N PRO A 85 14.90 40.58 3.74
CA PRO A 85 14.33 39.85 2.61
C PRO A 85 13.04 40.54 2.08
N PRO A 86 12.73 40.39 0.78
CA PRO A 86 11.53 40.98 0.18
C PRO A 86 10.24 40.25 0.59
N SER A 87 9.12 40.98 0.51
CA SER A 87 7.78 40.58 0.96
C SER A 87 7.28 39.24 0.37
N PRO A 88 6.51 38.43 1.14
CA PRO A 88 6.07 37.12 0.71
C PRO A 88 5.02 37.17 -0.41
N LYS A 89 5.21 36.30 -1.42
CA LYS A 89 4.20 36.03 -2.46
C LYS A 89 3.02 35.20 -1.91
N PRO A 90 1.84 35.19 -2.59
CA PRO A 90 0.61 34.62 -2.02
C PRO A 90 0.74 33.13 -1.67
N LYS A 91 0.25 32.76 -0.49
CA LYS A 91 0.16 31.36 -0.05
C LYS A 91 -0.78 30.58 -0.96
N VAL A 92 -0.32 29.46 -1.49
CA VAL A 92 -1.21 28.44 -2.07
C VAL A 92 -2.12 27.93 -0.95
N LYS A 93 -3.44 27.95 -1.17
CA LYS A 93 -4.40 27.38 -0.22
C LYS A 93 -4.23 25.86 -0.18
N VAL A 94 -3.51 25.35 0.81
CA VAL A 94 -3.70 23.98 1.29
C VAL A 94 -5.16 23.87 1.77
N PRO A 95 -5.93 22.83 1.42
CA PRO A 95 -7.24 22.60 2.01
C PRO A 95 -7.08 22.35 3.52
N SER A 96 -7.34 23.39 4.32
CA SER A 96 -7.48 23.24 5.76
C SER A 96 -8.80 22.51 6.03
N ILE A 97 -8.73 21.24 6.37
CA ILE A 97 -9.86 20.52 6.96
C ILE A 97 -10.30 21.34 8.20
N PRO A 98 -11.58 21.69 8.35
CA PRO A 98 -12.05 22.41 9.54
C PRO A 98 -11.71 21.59 10.79
N PRO A 99 -11.30 22.23 11.91
CA PRO A 99 -11.26 21.55 13.19
C PRO A 99 -12.62 20.87 13.44
N PRO A 100 -12.68 19.67 14.03
CA PRO A 100 -13.95 19.00 14.31
C PRO A 100 -14.83 19.95 15.12
N GLN A 101 -15.94 20.40 14.52
CA GLN A 101 -16.88 21.28 15.20
C GLN A 101 -17.41 20.53 16.41
N LYS A 102 -17.19 21.08 17.61
CA LYS A 102 -17.89 20.61 18.81
C LYS A 102 -19.38 20.85 18.60
N GLY A 103 -20.10 19.79 18.22
CA GLY A 103 -21.55 19.78 18.19
C GLY A 103 -22.09 20.02 19.60
N TYR A 104 -22.59 21.23 19.84
CA TYR A 104 -23.49 21.47 20.96
C TYR A 104 -24.87 20.91 20.59
N GLY A 105 -25.23 19.77 21.16
CA GLY A 105 -26.53 19.13 20.91
C GLY A 105 -26.66 17.78 21.58
N ASN A 106 -27.14 17.79 22.84
CA ASN A 106 -27.50 16.66 23.71
C ASN A 106 -26.50 15.51 23.86
N GLY A 107 -26.23 15.14 25.12
CA GLY A 107 -25.45 13.96 25.48
C GLY A 107 -26.19 12.65 25.19
N GLN A 108 -26.36 12.29 23.92
CA GLN A 108 -26.56 10.90 23.54
C GLN A 108 -25.27 10.14 23.85
N GLN A 109 -25.30 9.40 24.95
CA GLN A 109 -24.26 8.45 25.32
C GLN A 109 -24.10 7.44 24.17
N SER A 110 -22.94 7.43 23.51
CA SER A 110 -22.68 6.55 22.37
C SER A 110 -22.91 5.10 22.77
N LYS A 111 -23.80 4.40 22.05
CA LYS A 111 -24.22 3.07 22.48
C LYS A 111 -23.12 2.05 22.20
N VAL A 112 -22.62 1.45 23.28
CA VAL A 112 -21.52 0.48 23.26
C VAL A 112 -22.03 -0.95 23.09
N PHE A 113 -21.36 -1.72 22.24
CA PHE A 113 -21.63 -3.11 21.90
C PHE A 113 -20.32 -3.91 22.05
N ASP A 114 -20.03 -4.37 23.27
CA ASP A 114 -18.86 -5.21 23.57
C ASP A 114 -19.09 -6.64 23.05
N VAL A 115 -18.16 -7.17 22.27
CA VAL A 115 -18.25 -8.53 21.69
C VAL A 115 -18.40 -9.64 22.75
N LEU A 116 -17.90 -9.44 23.97
CA LEU A 116 -18.08 -10.38 25.09
C LEU A 116 -19.55 -10.52 25.48
N HIS A 117 -20.33 -9.43 25.44
CA HIS A 117 -21.77 -9.44 25.69
C HIS A 117 -22.57 -10.17 24.59
N PHE A 118 -21.95 -10.46 23.45
CA PHE A 118 -22.51 -11.26 22.36
C PHE A 118 -21.97 -12.70 22.34
N GLY A 119 -21.28 -13.13 23.40
CA GLY A 119 -20.83 -14.51 23.60
C GLY A 119 -19.43 -14.82 23.08
N ALA A 120 -18.62 -13.80 22.74
CA ALA A 120 -17.21 -14.00 22.45
C ALA A 120 -16.47 -14.46 23.71
N LYS A 121 -15.53 -15.39 23.58
CA LYS A 121 -14.70 -15.89 24.68
C LYS A 121 -13.37 -15.14 24.80
N GLY A 122 -12.77 -14.78 23.67
CA GLY A 122 -11.48 -14.08 23.66
C GLY A 122 -10.32 -14.89 24.24
N ASP A 123 -10.39 -16.22 24.13
CA ASP A 123 -9.40 -17.19 24.66
C ASP A 123 -8.33 -17.65 23.64
N GLY A 124 -8.38 -17.10 22.42
CA GLY A 124 -7.50 -17.42 21.29
C GLY A 124 -7.75 -18.80 20.66
N LYS A 125 -8.84 -19.50 21.02
CA LYS A 125 -9.10 -20.89 20.62
C LYS A 125 -10.54 -21.13 20.16
N ALA A 126 -11.52 -20.52 20.81
CA ALA A 126 -12.92 -20.61 20.41
C ALA A 126 -13.22 -19.70 19.22
N ASP A 127 -14.04 -20.19 18.29
CA ASP A 127 -14.51 -19.39 17.15
C ASP A 127 -15.50 -18.31 17.64
N ASP A 128 -15.00 -17.08 17.71
CA ASP A 128 -15.74 -15.90 18.16
C ASP A 128 -16.49 -15.19 17.02
N THR A 129 -16.42 -15.69 15.78
CA THR A 129 -16.97 -15.03 14.58
C THR A 129 -18.45 -14.68 14.72
N LYS A 130 -19.26 -15.57 15.32
CA LYS A 130 -20.70 -15.35 15.51
C LYS A 130 -20.99 -14.22 16.51
N ALA A 131 -20.16 -14.04 17.53
CA ALA A 131 -20.31 -12.95 18.49
C ALA A 131 -19.99 -11.60 17.84
N PHE A 132 -18.95 -11.53 16.99
CA PHE A 132 -18.64 -10.36 16.19
C PHE A 132 -19.76 -10.01 15.19
N GLN A 133 -20.34 -11.02 14.52
CA GLN A 133 -21.51 -10.84 13.65
C GLN A 133 -22.71 -10.26 14.41
N ALA A 134 -23.01 -10.80 15.60
CA ALA A 134 -24.14 -10.36 16.41
C ALA A 134 -23.94 -8.95 17.00
N ALA A 135 -22.74 -8.64 17.51
CA ALA A 135 -22.37 -7.31 18.00
C ALA A 135 -22.49 -6.26 16.88
N TRP A 136 -21.98 -6.56 15.68
CA TRP A 136 -22.11 -5.68 14.52
C TRP A 136 -23.57 -5.50 14.10
N ALA A 137 -24.35 -6.57 14.00
CA ALA A 137 -25.76 -6.50 13.61
C ALA A 137 -26.63 -5.72 14.61
N ALA A 138 -26.21 -5.63 15.87
CA ALA A 138 -26.84 -4.78 16.89
C ALA A 138 -26.39 -3.31 16.77
N ALA A 139 -25.09 -3.06 16.61
CA ALA A 139 -24.51 -1.72 16.48
C ALA A 139 -24.95 -1.00 15.19
N CYS A 140 -24.98 -1.71 14.06
CA CYS A 140 -25.40 -1.23 12.74
C CYS A 140 -26.75 -0.50 12.74
N LYS A 141 -27.66 -0.82 13.67
CA LYS A 141 -29.00 -0.22 13.79
C LYS A 141 -29.01 1.13 14.50
N VAL A 142 -27.86 1.59 15.01
CA VAL A 142 -27.75 2.76 15.90
C VAL A 142 -26.65 3.68 15.38
N GLU A 143 -27.00 4.96 15.16
CA GLU A 143 -26.06 5.99 14.72
C GLU A 143 -25.01 6.28 15.80
N ALA A 144 -23.77 6.55 15.38
CA ALA A 144 -22.65 6.81 16.28
C ALA A 144 -22.44 5.73 17.37
N SER A 145 -22.78 4.48 17.04
CA SER A 145 -22.55 3.30 17.89
C SER A 145 -21.08 2.92 17.95
N THR A 146 -20.68 2.24 19.03
CA THR A 146 -19.32 1.71 19.20
C THR A 146 -19.35 0.20 19.38
N VAL A 147 -18.74 -0.57 18.47
CA VAL A 147 -18.42 -1.98 18.71
C VAL A 147 -17.07 -2.03 19.43
N VAL A 148 -16.98 -2.76 20.54
CA VAL A 148 -15.75 -2.86 21.35
C VAL A 148 -15.19 -4.27 21.30
N VAL A 149 -13.91 -4.37 20.97
CA VAL A 149 -13.07 -5.57 21.04
C VAL A 149 -12.07 -5.33 22.18
N PRO A 150 -12.35 -5.80 23.41
CA PRO A 150 -11.67 -5.32 24.62
C PRO A 150 -10.22 -5.79 24.74
N ALA A 151 -9.39 -4.95 25.37
CA ALA A 151 -7.99 -5.24 25.66
C ALA A 151 -7.80 -6.52 26.50
N LYS A 152 -6.61 -7.12 26.38
CA LYS A 152 -6.18 -8.38 27.04
C LYS A 152 -6.80 -9.67 26.50
N PHE A 153 -7.86 -9.59 25.71
CA PHE A 153 -8.47 -10.75 25.06
C PHE A 153 -7.88 -11.03 23.66
N ILE A 154 -7.93 -12.30 23.25
CA ILE A 154 -7.48 -12.77 21.93
C ILE A 154 -8.65 -13.48 21.25
N PHE A 155 -9.21 -12.89 20.20
CA PHE A 155 -10.40 -13.41 19.53
C PHE A 155 -10.00 -14.17 18.27
N LEU A 156 -10.32 -15.47 18.21
CA LEU A 156 -10.17 -16.24 16.97
C LEU A 156 -11.39 -15.97 16.10
N VAL A 157 -11.21 -15.20 15.03
CA VAL A 157 -12.30 -14.75 14.15
C VAL A 157 -12.01 -15.23 12.74
N GLY A 158 -12.90 -16.03 12.17
CA GLY A 158 -12.84 -16.45 10.78
C GLY A 158 -13.26 -15.35 9.80
N PRO A 159 -13.38 -15.69 8.51
CA PRO A 159 -13.85 -14.77 7.48
C PRO A 159 -15.18 -14.10 7.82
N ILE A 160 -15.22 -12.77 7.78
CA ILE A 160 -16.39 -11.97 8.19
C ILE A 160 -16.51 -10.68 7.37
N SER A 161 -17.74 -10.32 7.03
CA SER A 161 -18.08 -9.06 6.36
C SER A 161 -19.04 -8.23 7.22
N PHE A 162 -18.52 -7.11 7.71
CA PHE A 162 -19.21 -6.03 8.40
C PHE A 162 -19.91 -5.15 7.35
N SER A 163 -20.98 -5.70 6.80
CA SER A 163 -21.79 -5.05 5.77
C SER A 163 -22.70 -3.98 6.36
N GLY A 164 -22.81 -2.83 5.68
CA GLY A 164 -23.73 -1.77 6.10
C GLY A 164 -24.35 -0.85 5.05
N PRO A 165 -24.79 -1.34 3.88
CA PRO A 165 -25.69 -0.56 3.01
C PRO A 165 -27.03 -0.18 3.68
N TYR A 166 -27.32 -0.74 4.88
CA TYR A 166 -28.45 -0.40 5.74
C TYR A 166 -28.02 0.00 7.17
N CYS A 167 -26.72 0.21 7.43
CA CYS A 167 -26.28 0.66 8.75
C CYS A 167 -26.46 2.17 8.89
N GLN A 168 -26.69 2.60 10.13
CA GLN A 168 -26.58 3.99 10.51
C GLN A 168 -25.13 4.49 10.41
N ALA A 169 -24.96 5.80 10.28
CA ALA A 169 -23.66 6.39 10.04
C ALA A 169 -22.76 6.44 11.30
N ASN A 170 -21.47 6.70 11.05
CA ASN A 170 -20.49 7.09 12.07
C ASN A 170 -20.21 6.02 13.14
N THR A 171 -20.41 4.73 12.82
CA THR A 171 -20.02 3.62 13.71
C THR A 171 -18.52 3.64 13.99
N VAL A 172 -18.15 3.40 15.24
CA VAL A 172 -16.77 3.22 15.69
C VAL A 172 -16.53 1.73 15.97
N PHE A 173 -15.44 1.18 15.44
CA PHE A 173 -14.93 -0.14 15.79
C PHE A 173 -13.69 0.05 16.65
N GLN A 174 -13.86 -0.06 17.96
CA GLN A 174 -12.82 0.11 18.97
C GLN A 174 -12.10 -1.22 19.18
N LEU A 175 -10.91 -1.35 18.57
CA LEU A 175 -10.04 -2.51 18.65
C LEU A 175 -8.89 -2.28 19.64
N ASP A 176 -9.02 -2.80 20.85
CA ASP A 176 -7.96 -2.78 21.87
C ASP A 176 -7.44 -4.18 22.24
N GLY A 177 -8.20 -5.24 21.92
CA GLY A 177 -7.77 -6.64 22.00
C GLY A 177 -6.94 -7.09 20.80
N THR A 178 -6.69 -8.40 20.72
CA THR A 178 -6.09 -9.03 19.54
C THR A 178 -7.15 -9.83 18.77
N ILE A 179 -7.20 -9.69 17.45
CA ILE A 179 -7.97 -10.58 16.55
C ILE A 179 -6.95 -11.45 15.80
N ILE A 180 -7.14 -12.77 15.82
CA ILE A 180 -6.26 -13.73 15.14
C ILE A 180 -6.98 -14.54 14.07
N ALA A 181 -6.29 -14.83 12.97
CA ALA A 181 -6.81 -15.62 11.86
C ALA A 181 -6.80 -17.14 12.15
N PRO A 182 -7.76 -17.92 11.60
CA PRO A 182 -7.68 -19.38 11.60
C PRO A 182 -6.53 -19.90 10.75
N THR A 183 -5.73 -20.81 11.33
CA THR A 183 -4.64 -21.53 10.65
C THR A 183 -5.08 -22.82 9.97
N ASP A 184 -6.31 -23.27 10.20
CA ASP A 184 -6.90 -24.38 9.46
C ASP A 184 -7.46 -23.89 8.12
N SER A 185 -7.40 -24.70 7.06
CA SER A 185 -7.93 -24.33 5.75
C SER A 185 -9.46 -24.27 5.68
N LYS A 186 -10.16 -25.00 6.57
CA LYS A 186 -11.63 -25.20 6.53
C LYS A 186 -12.45 -23.89 6.54
N PRO A 187 -12.19 -22.88 7.40
CA PRO A 187 -12.95 -21.62 7.40
C PRO A 187 -12.78 -20.80 6.12
N TRP A 188 -11.70 -21.01 5.36
CA TRP A 188 -11.39 -20.30 4.13
C TRP A 188 -12.01 -20.94 2.88
N GLY A 189 -12.59 -22.15 3.02
CA GLY A 189 -13.25 -22.86 1.92
C GLY A 189 -12.31 -23.14 0.75
N LYS A 190 -12.67 -22.65 -0.45
CA LYS A 190 -11.82 -22.74 -1.66
C LYS A 190 -10.78 -21.60 -1.77
N GLY A 191 -10.67 -20.76 -0.76
CA GLY A 191 -9.95 -19.49 -0.80
C GLY A 191 -10.88 -18.31 -1.06
N ILE A 192 -10.56 -17.18 -0.45
CA ILE A 192 -11.35 -15.94 -0.48
C ILE A 192 -10.40 -14.74 -0.50
N LEU A 193 -10.89 -13.61 -1.01
CA LEU A 193 -10.05 -12.43 -1.28
C LEU A 193 -9.77 -11.56 -0.05
N GLN A 194 -10.55 -11.69 1.02
CA GLN A 194 -10.39 -10.91 2.25
C GLN A 194 -10.81 -11.70 3.49
N TRP A 195 -10.17 -11.40 4.62
CA TRP A 195 -10.47 -11.98 5.93
C TRP A 195 -11.49 -11.13 6.71
N LEU A 196 -11.13 -9.90 7.07
CA LEU A 196 -12.01 -8.92 7.70
C LEU A 196 -12.43 -7.88 6.66
N GLU A 197 -13.73 -7.79 6.36
CA GLU A 197 -14.26 -6.83 5.39
C GLU A 197 -15.21 -5.82 6.06
N PHE A 198 -15.04 -4.54 5.75
CA PHE A 198 -15.99 -3.48 6.06
C PHE A 198 -16.56 -2.95 4.73
N THR A 199 -17.86 -3.11 4.49
CA THR A 199 -18.42 -2.92 3.14
C THR A 199 -19.66 -2.03 3.11
N LYS A 200 -19.64 -1.03 2.21
CA LYS A 200 -20.70 -0.05 1.94
C LYS A 200 -21.09 0.81 3.16
N LEU A 201 -20.10 1.31 3.90
CA LEU A 201 -20.29 2.10 5.12
C LEU A 201 -20.14 3.61 4.89
N LYS A 202 -20.65 4.40 5.84
CA LYS A 202 -20.56 5.87 5.87
C LYS A 202 -20.06 6.35 7.23
N GLY A 203 -18.87 6.94 7.27
CA GLY A 203 -18.28 7.50 8.51
C GLY A 203 -17.62 6.47 9.43
N ILE A 204 -17.37 5.24 8.96
CA ILE A 204 -16.77 4.17 9.78
C ILE A 204 -15.36 4.57 10.25
N THR A 205 -15.14 4.47 11.56
CA THR A 205 -13.82 4.67 12.19
C THR A 205 -13.36 3.38 12.84
N VAL A 206 -12.25 2.80 12.38
CA VAL A 206 -11.56 1.70 13.07
C VAL A 206 -10.39 2.28 13.83
N GLN A 207 -10.42 2.15 15.16
CA GLN A 207 -9.45 2.80 16.05
C GLN A 207 -9.11 1.92 17.26
N GLY A 208 -8.05 2.27 17.98
CA GLY A 208 -7.68 1.66 19.26
C GLY A 208 -6.18 1.39 19.32
N LYS A 209 -5.75 0.43 20.15
CA LYS A 209 -4.35 0.01 20.28
C LYS A 209 -4.13 -1.50 20.07
N GLY A 210 -5.17 -2.18 19.60
CA GLY A 210 -5.19 -3.63 19.40
C GLY A 210 -4.49 -4.08 18.13
N ILE A 211 -4.48 -5.40 17.94
CA ILE A 211 -3.71 -6.09 16.91
C ILE A 211 -4.64 -6.94 16.03
N ILE A 212 -4.43 -6.91 14.73
CA ILE A 212 -4.98 -7.85 13.75
C ILE A 212 -3.82 -8.74 13.28
N ASP A 213 -3.78 -10.02 13.69
CA ASP A 213 -2.75 -10.97 13.29
C ASP A 213 -3.30 -11.96 12.24
N GLY A 214 -2.87 -11.78 11.00
CA GLY A 214 -3.27 -12.62 9.87
C GLY A 214 -2.65 -14.03 9.86
N ARG A 215 -1.69 -14.31 10.75
CA ARG A 215 -0.97 -15.60 10.88
C ARG A 215 -0.50 -16.15 9.53
N GLY A 216 0.00 -15.25 8.69
CA GLY A 216 0.30 -15.43 7.26
C GLY A 216 1.34 -16.48 6.91
N SER A 217 2.17 -16.93 7.87
CA SER A 217 3.25 -17.89 7.61
C SER A 217 2.78 -19.17 6.90
N GLY A 218 1.61 -19.72 7.28
CA GLY A 218 1.01 -20.88 6.61
C GLY A 218 0.65 -20.67 5.13
N TRP A 219 0.53 -19.42 4.68
CA TRP A 219 0.21 -19.03 3.30
C TRP A 219 1.45 -18.67 2.47
N TRP A 220 2.60 -18.48 3.11
CA TRP A 220 3.85 -18.10 2.43
C TRP A 220 4.73 -19.31 2.06
N LEU A 221 4.57 -20.44 2.76
CA LEU A 221 5.37 -21.67 2.58
C LEU A 221 5.26 -22.28 1.18
N GLU A 222 4.10 -22.14 0.54
CA GLU A 222 3.85 -22.57 -0.84
C GLU A 222 3.28 -21.40 -1.64
N ALA A 223 4.14 -20.44 -2.01
CA ALA A 223 3.85 -19.54 -3.11
C ALA A 223 4.21 -20.23 -4.43
N PRO A 224 3.25 -20.88 -5.14
CA PRO A 224 3.50 -21.34 -6.51
C PRO A 224 3.88 -20.15 -7.38
N TYR A 225 4.60 -20.43 -8.47
CA TYR A 225 5.24 -19.43 -9.33
C TYR A 225 4.27 -18.48 -10.07
N GLU A 226 2.97 -18.74 -9.96
CA GLU A 226 1.88 -18.08 -10.67
C GLU A 226 0.85 -17.57 -9.65
N ASP A 227 1.13 -16.43 -9.00
CA ASP A 227 0.02 -15.62 -8.48
C ASP A 227 -0.68 -14.99 -9.69
N PRO A 228 -1.98 -15.23 -9.93
CA PRO A 228 -2.69 -14.63 -11.07
C PRO A 228 -2.69 -13.09 -11.05
N TYR A 229 -2.20 -12.44 -9.99
CA TYR A 229 -1.96 -10.99 -9.97
C TYR A 229 -0.59 -10.57 -10.52
N ASP A 230 0.54 -11.20 -10.15
CA ASP A 230 1.90 -10.71 -10.47
C ASP A 230 2.85 -11.74 -11.10
N ASP A 231 3.16 -11.54 -12.39
CA ASP A 231 4.19 -12.25 -13.18
C ASP A 231 5.60 -11.62 -13.00
N GLU A 232 5.87 -10.99 -11.84
CA GLU A 232 7.05 -10.12 -11.63
C GLU A 232 8.40 -10.85 -11.54
N ARG A 233 8.42 -12.20 -11.43
CA ARG A 233 9.68 -12.96 -11.29
C ARG A 233 10.60 -12.92 -12.51
N LYS A 234 10.09 -12.56 -13.70
CA LYS A 234 10.89 -12.51 -14.94
C LYS A 234 11.82 -11.29 -15.05
N LEU A 235 11.74 -10.30 -14.16
CA LEU A 235 12.52 -9.05 -14.24
C LEU A 235 13.66 -8.93 -13.22
N ILE A 236 13.86 -9.90 -12.33
CA ILE A 236 15.00 -9.92 -11.41
C ILE A 236 16.15 -10.67 -12.07
N ILE A 237 16.98 -9.96 -12.84
CA ILE A 237 18.32 -10.43 -13.23
C ILE A 237 19.30 -10.00 -12.12
N PRO A 238 19.90 -10.94 -11.35
CA PRO A 238 20.84 -10.57 -10.30
C PRO A 238 22.13 -10.01 -10.88
N LEU A 239 22.43 -8.74 -10.60
CA LEU A 239 23.77 -8.19 -10.79
C LEU A 239 24.70 -8.77 -9.71
N LYS A 240 25.32 -9.90 -10.07
CA LYS A 240 26.33 -10.74 -9.36
C LYS A 240 25.77 -11.97 -8.64
N ASN A 241 26.44 -13.10 -8.90
CA ASN A 241 26.17 -14.40 -8.31
C ASN A 241 26.64 -14.47 -6.85
N THR A 242 25.76 -14.10 -5.92
CA THR A 242 25.83 -14.57 -4.52
C THR A 242 24.45 -15.08 -4.12
N VAL A 243 24.16 -16.32 -4.47
CA VAL A 243 23.01 -17.05 -3.93
C VAL A 243 23.31 -17.34 -2.47
N GLN A 244 22.60 -16.69 -1.56
CA GLN A 244 22.62 -17.06 -0.15
C GLN A 244 21.62 -18.21 0.02
N GLU A 245 22.13 -19.37 0.47
CA GLU A 245 21.29 -20.54 0.71
C GLU A 245 20.23 -20.23 1.76
N ARG A 246 18.98 -20.65 1.50
CA ARG A 246 17.88 -20.44 2.43
C ARG A 246 18.06 -21.32 3.66
N PRO A 247 17.86 -20.82 4.89
CA PRO A 247 17.87 -21.67 6.07
C PRO A 247 16.77 -22.74 5.97
N PRO A 248 16.98 -23.95 6.53
CA PRO A 248 16.03 -25.05 6.42
C PRO A 248 14.70 -24.70 7.09
N MET A 249 13.58 -24.92 6.40
CA MET A 249 12.25 -24.71 6.97
C MET A 249 11.95 -25.73 8.08
N PRO A 250 11.16 -25.38 9.10
CA PRO A 250 10.72 -26.33 10.12
C PRO A 250 9.93 -27.50 9.52
N VAL A 251 10.15 -28.70 10.06
CA VAL A 251 9.50 -29.93 9.60
C VAL A 251 7.98 -29.88 9.80
N ARG A 252 7.25 -30.35 8.79
CA ARG A 252 5.80 -30.37 8.69
C ARG A 252 5.16 -31.21 9.80
N ASN A 253 4.08 -30.70 10.39
CA ASN A 253 3.10 -31.53 11.10
C ASN A 253 1.93 -31.76 10.14
N GLU A 254 1.72 -33.00 9.68
CA GLU A 254 0.87 -33.30 8.51
C GLU A 254 -0.64 -33.17 8.77
N LEU A 255 -1.03 -32.86 10.01
CA LEU A 255 -2.40 -32.74 10.49
C LEU A 255 -3.09 -31.42 10.10
N SER A 256 -2.33 -30.40 9.67
CA SER A 256 -2.88 -29.14 9.16
C SER A 256 -3.11 -29.23 7.65
N GLY A 257 -4.38 -29.20 7.23
CA GLY A 257 -4.74 -29.19 5.81
C GLY A 257 -4.14 -27.99 5.09
N LYS A 258 -3.57 -28.22 3.89
CA LYS A 258 -2.94 -27.18 3.06
C LYS A 258 -3.87 -25.98 2.85
N MET A 259 -3.33 -24.77 3.01
CA MET A 259 -4.09 -23.53 2.80
C MET A 259 -4.49 -23.35 1.33
N PRO A 260 -5.62 -22.69 1.02
CA PRO A 260 -5.99 -22.35 -0.36
C PRO A 260 -4.93 -21.50 -1.06
N SER A 261 -4.86 -21.58 -2.39
CA SER A 261 -3.93 -20.75 -3.18
C SER A 261 -4.31 -19.27 -3.21
N ILE A 262 -5.59 -18.94 -3.06
CA ILE A 262 -6.08 -17.56 -2.96
C ILE A 262 -5.81 -17.06 -1.54
N LYS A 263 -4.75 -16.28 -1.36
CA LYS A 263 -4.39 -15.63 -0.09
C LYS A 263 -5.34 -14.45 0.17
N PRO A 264 -5.95 -14.34 1.36
CA PRO A 264 -6.81 -13.21 1.71
C PRO A 264 -6.00 -11.97 2.11
N THR A 265 -6.49 -10.79 1.74
CA THR A 265 -6.13 -9.54 2.41
C THR A 265 -6.62 -9.57 3.87
N ALA A 266 -5.82 -9.12 4.85
CA ALA A 266 -6.22 -9.15 6.26
C ALA A 266 -7.41 -8.23 6.57
N LEU A 267 -7.30 -6.94 6.23
CA LEU A 267 -8.38 -5.95 6.43
C LEU A 267 -8.71 -5.24 5.10
N ARG A 268 -9.98 -5.30 4.67
CA ARG A 268 -10.46 -4.64 3.45
C ARG A 268 -11.63 -3.70 3.74
N PHE A 269 -11.56 -2.49 3.20
CA PHE A 269 -12.71 -1.61 3.04
C PHE A 269 -13.18 -1.65 1.58
N TYR A 270 -14.48 -1.82 1.36
CA TYR A 270 -15.09 -1.79 0.04
C TYR A 270 -16.25 -0.80 -0.04
N GLY A 271 -16.33 -0.01 -1.11
CA GLY A 271 -17.53 0.79 -1.43
C GLY A 271 -17.93 1.82 -0.36
N SER A 272 -17.00 2.26 0.47
CA SER A 272 -17.28 3.00 1.71
C SER A 272 -16.83 4.47 1.64
N PHE A 273 -17.54 5.33 2.37
CA PHE A 273 -17.37 6.78 2.37
C PHE A 273 -16.93 7.28 3.75
N ASN A 274 -15.98 8.23 3.78
CA ASN A 274 -15.44 8.81 5.01
C ASN A 274 -14.94 7.73 5.98
N VAL A 275 -13.93 6.96 5.54
CA VAL A 275 -13.32 5.88 6.33
C VAL A 275 -12.11 6.41 7.08
N THR A 276 -12.03 6.15 8.38
CA THR A 276 -10.83 6.43 9.20
C THR A 276 -10.26 5.12 9.75
N VAL A 277 -8.93 4.94 9.66
CA VAL A 277 -8.20 3.84 10.31
C VAL A 277 -7.04 4.43 11.12
N THR A 278 -6.97 4.14 12.43
CA THR A 278 -5.92 4.73 13.29
C THR A 278 -5.51 3.86 14.49
N GLY A 279 -4.28 4.02 14.97
CA GLY A 279 -3.75 3.47 16.23
C GLY A 279 -3.50 1.96 16.27
N ILE A 280 -4.23 1.17 15.47
CA ILE A 280 -4.15 -0.29 15.44
C ILE A 280 -2.86 -0.80 14.79
N THR A 281 -2.51 -2.06 15.07
CA THR A 281 -1.46 -2.79 14.36
C THR A 281 -2.06 -3.89 13.50
N ILE A 282 -1.59 -4.06 12.26
CA ILE A 282 -1.91 -5.21 11.40
C ILE A 282 -0.62 -5.96 11.10
N GLN A 283 -0.55 -7.24 11.45
CA GLN A 283 0.67 -8.03 11.31
C GLN A 283 0.43 -9.39 10.65
N ASN A 284 1.51 -9.94 10.08
CA ASN A 284 1.53 -11.26 9.44
C ASN A 284 0.38 -11.48 8.45
N SER A 285 0.09 -10.52 7.57
CA SER A 285 -1.02 -10.70 6.62
C SER A 285 -0.70 -11.80 5.58
N PRO A 286 -1.65 -12.68 5.22
CA PRO A 286 -1.45 -13.65 4.13
C PRO A 286 -1.14 -12.98 2.79
N GLN A 287 -1.72 -11.80 2.54
CA GLN A 287 -1.49 -10.94 1.37
C GLN A 287 -1.40 -9.48 1.84
N CYS A 288 -2.05 -8.52 1.19
CA CYS A 288 -2.12 -7.11 1.63
C CYS A 288 -2.60 -7.00 3.09
N HIS A 289 -2.04 -6.08 3.88
CA HIS A 289 -2.46 -5.85 5.26
C HIS A 289 -3.75 -5.03 5.33
N LEU A 290 -3.78 -3.87 4.66
CA LEU A 290 -4.92 -2.97 4.58
C LEU A 290 -5.24 -2.64 3.12
N LYS A 291 -6.45 -2.95 2.65
CA LYS A 291 -6.92 -2.61 1.29
C LYS A 291 -8.11 -1.65 1.31
N PHE A 292 -8.07 -0.62 0.48
CA PHE A 292 -9.22 0.23 0.15
C PHE A 292 -9.58 0.03 -1.31
N ASP A 293 -10.84 -0.33 -1.58
CA ASP A 293 -11.35 -0.54 -2.92
C ASP A 293 -12.70 0.15 -3.12
N ASN A 294 -12.80 1.02 -4.12
CA ASN A 294 -13.99 1.83 -4.38
C ASN A 294 -14.40 2.71 -3.16
N CYS A 295 -13.42 3.31 -2.47
CA CYS A 295 -13.64 4.16 -1.29
C CYS A 295 -13.43 5.65 -1.60
N ILE A 296 -14.19 6.52 -0.93
CA ILE A 296 -14.11 7.99 -1.10
C ILE A 296 -13.95 8.65 0.27
N GLY A 297 -12.94 9.52 0.42
CA GLY A 297 -12.62 10.14 1.70
C GLY A 297 -12.02 9.10 2.65
N VAL A 298 -10.75 8.77 2.46
CA VAL A 298 -10.02 7.79 3.28
C VAL A 298 -8.95 8.51 4.09
N VAL A 299 -8.90 8.29 5.39
CA VAL A 299 -7.83 8.78 6.27
C VAL A 299 -7.21 7.61 7.02
N VAL A 300 -5.89 7.44 6.89
CA VAL A 300 -5.12 6.44 7.62
C VAL A 300 -4.03 7.15 8.40
N HIS A 301 -4.01 7.03 9.72
CA HIS A 301 -2.96 7.66 10.52
C HIS A 301 -2.58 6.95 11.81
N ASP A 302 -1.31 7.11 12.22
CA ASP A 302 -0.78 6.63 13.50
C ASP A 302 -0.98 5.10 13.73
N MET A 303 -1.07 4.33 12.65
CA MET A 303 -1.17 2.87 12.68
C MET A 303 0.19 2.20 12.40
N SER A 304 0.27 0.88 12.56
CA SER A 304 1.47 0.10 12.21
C SER A 304 1.14 -1.14 11.38
N VAL A 305 2.03 -1.46 10.43
CA VAL A 305 2.06 -2.72 9.68
C VAL A 305 3.38 -3.44 9.94
N SER A 306 3.32 -4.75 10.18
CA SER A 306 4.51 -5.60 10.42
C SER A 306 4.38 -7.00 9.83
N SER A 307 5.21 -7.33 8.84
CA SER A 307 5.49 -8.69 8.38
C SER A 307 6.97 -8.84 8.02
N PRO A 308 7.51 -10.07 7.92
CA PRO A 308 8.88 -10.30 7.44
C PRO A 308 9.14 -9.63 6.08
N GLY A 309 10.34 -9.11 5.88
CA GLY A 309 10.73 -8.41 4.64
C GLY A 309 10.82 -9.28 3.39
N ASP A 310 10.63 -10.60 3.55
CA ASP A 310 10.59 -11.62 2.50
C ASP A 310 9.20 -12.28 2.36
N SER A 311 8.18 -11.80 3.09
CA SER A 311 6.81 -12.31 3.01
C SER A 311 6.14 -11.95 1.67
N PRO A 312 5.71 -12.92 0.84
CA PRO A 312 5.33 -12.66 -0.55
C PRO A 312 3.95 -11.99 -0.70
N ASN A 313 3.89 -10.91 -1.48
CA ASN A 313 2.69 -10.15 -1.82
C ASN A 313 2.01 -9.46 -0.62
N THR A 314 2.78 -9.07 0.40
CA THR A 314 2.26 -8.53 1.65
C THR A 314 2.20 -7.00 1.69
N ASP A 315 1.58 -6.34 0.70
CA ASP A 315 1.45 -4.87 0.64
C ASP A 315 1.03 -4.28 2.00
N GLY A 316 1.60 -3.13 2.36
CA GLY A 316 1.21 -2.42 3.58
C GLY A 316 -0.19 -1.82 3.47
N ILE A 317 -0.34 -0.81 2.61
CA ILE A 317 -1.63 -0.19 2.27
C ILE A 317 -1.85 -0.28 0.75
N HIS A 318 -2.87 -1.02 0.34
CA HIS A 318 -3.21 -1.22 -1.06
C HIS A 318 -4.43 -0.36 -1.44
N LEU A 319 -4.25 0.60 -2.34
CA LEU A 319 -5.30 1.50 -2.81
C LEU A 319 -5.75 1.10 -4.22
N GLN A 320 -7.06 0.91 -4.41
CA GLN A 320 -7.68 0.59 -5.70
C GLN A 320 -8.98 1.38 -5.85
N ASN A 321 -9.29 1.93 -7.03
CA ASN A 321 -10.55 2.65 -7.30
C ASN A 321 -10.94 3.74 -6.27
N SER A 322 -9.97 4.29 -5.52
CA SER A 322 -10.24 5.07 -4.31
C SER A 322 -9.78 6.52 -4.43
N LYS A 323 -10.61 7.45 -3.95
CA LYS A 323 -10.48 8.89 -4.17
C LYS A 323 -10.44 9.68 -2.86
N ASP A 324 -9.69 10.77 -2.86
CA ASP A 324 -9.52 11.68 -1.71
C ASP A 324 -8.96 10.92 -0.50
N VAL A 325 -7.70 10.48 -0.65
CA VAL A 325 -7.00 9.59 0.31
C VAL A 325 -5.86 10.34 1.00
N LEU A 326 -5.81 10.26 2.33
CA LEU A 326 -4.76 10.83 3.17
C LEU A 326 -4.12 9.72 4.03
N ILE A 327 -2.80 9.57 3.95
CA ILE A 327 -2.02 8.61 4.75
C ILE A 327 -0.89 9.35 5.46
N HIS A 328 -0.84 9.30 6.81
CA HIS A 328 0.27 9.91 7.55
C HIS A 328 0.62 9.25 8.89
N GLY A 329 1.75 9.63 9.50
CA GLY A 329 2.15 9.21 10.86
C GLY A 329 2.30 7.70 11.06
N THR A 330 2.38 6.93 9.97
CA THR A 330 2.19 5.47 9.96
C THR A 330 3.53 4.76 9.71
N THR A 331 3.74 3.60 10.35
CA THR A 331 4.91 2.74 10.10
C THR A 331 4.52 1.49 9.32
N LEU A 332 5.24 1.21 8.23
CA LEU A 332 4.94 0.14 7.27
C LEU A 332 6.18 -0.73 7.06
N ALA A 333 6.19 -1.93 7.66
CA ALA A 333 7.22 -2.94 7.51
C ALA A 333 6.60 -4.20 6.89
N CYS A 334 6.99 -4.54 5.66
CA CYS A 334 6.39 -5.64 4.91
C CYS A 334 7.33 -6.22 3.84
N GLY A 335 6.89 -7.31 3.18
CA GLY A 335 7.66 -7.96 2.11
C GLY A 335 7.40 -7.43 0.70
N ASP A 336 6.40 -6.55 0.52
CA ASP A 336 6.07 -5.94 -0.78
C ASP A 336 5.92 -4.40 -0.67
N ASP A 337 5.17 -3.77 -1.56
CA ASP A 337 4.93 -2.32 -1.61
C ASP A 337 4.36 -1.79 -0.27
N CYS A 338 5.05 -0.83 0.37
CA CYS A 338 4.56 -0.19 1.59
C CYS A 338 3.19 0.47 1.34
N VAL A 339 3.10 1.22 0.23
CA VAL A 339 1.81 1.68 -0.30
C VAL A 339 1.79 1.40 -1.80
N SER A 340 0.84 0.60 -2.24
CA SER A 340 0.57 0.34 -3.66
C SER A 340 -0.67 1.12 -4.11
N ILE A 341 -0.58 1.75 -5.27
CA ILE A 341 -1.60 2.64 -5.82
C ILE A 341 -2.01 2.12 -7.20
N GLN A 342 -3.15 1.42 -7.24
CA GLN A 342 -3.70 0.81 -8.44
C GLN A 342 -4.60 1.77 -9.23
N THR A 343 -5.11 1.28 -10.36
CA THR A 343 -6.03 2.02 -11.23
C THR A 343 -7.28 2.53 -10.49
N GLY A 344 -7.84 3.61 -10.99
CA GLY A 344 -9.00 4.31 -10.44
C GLY A 344 -8.68 5.20 -9.23
N CYS A 345 -7.42 5.26 -8.78
CA CYS A 345 -7.03 6.13 -7.68
C CYS A 345 -6.79 7.59 -8.10
N SER A 346 -7.32 8.53 -7.30
CA SER A 346 -7.11 9.96 -7.49
C SER A 346 -7.06 10.75 -6.19
N ASN A 347 -6.37 11.89 -6.19
CA ASN A 347 -6.23 12.78 -5.02
C ASN A 347 -5.67 12.03 -3.80
N VAL A 348 -4.50 11.40 -3.96
CA VAL A 348 -3.83 10.64 -2.88
C VAL A 348 -2.68 11.47 -2.32
N TYR A 349 -2.63 11.64 -1.00
CA TYR A 349 -1.60 12.38 -0.29
C TYR A 349 -0.99 11.53 0.83
N ILE A 350 0.31 11.27 0.72
CA ILE A 350 1.07 10.42 1.65
C ILE A 350 2.19 11.26 2.26
N HIS A 351 2.27 11.35 3.59
CA HIS A 351 3.33 12.10 4.27
C HIS A 351 3.68 11.62 5.67
N ASN A 352 4.92 11.84 6.14
CA ASN A 352 5.35 11.43 7.48
C ASN A 352 5.13 9.93 7.74
N VAL A 353 5.45 9.10 6.75
CA VAL A 353 5.38 7.63 6.84
C VAL A 353 6.80 7.09 6.99
N ASN A 354 6.95 6.06 7.84
CA ASN A 354 8.17 5.25 7.89
C ASN A 354 7.93 3.96 7.11
N CYS A 355 8.67 3.74 6.03
CA CYS A 355 8.50 2.61 5.10
C CYS A 355 9.80 1.80 5.05
N GLY A 356 9.70 0.52 5.43
CA GLY A 356 10.86 -0.36 5.50
C GLY A 356 10.71 -1.55 6.47
N PRO A 357 11.11 -2.77 6.09
CA PRO A 357 11.50 -3.20 4.74
C PRO A 357 10.30 -3.18 3.76
N GLY A 358 10.56 -3.47 2.48
CA GLY A 358 9.54 -3.63 1.44
C GLY A 358 9.98 -3.10 0.08
N HIS A 359 9.03 -2.91 -0.85
CA HIS A 359 9.32 -2.42 -2.20
C HIS A 359 9.31 -0.89 -2.36
N GLY A 360 8.86 -0.13 -1.33
CA GLY A 360 8.75 1.33 -1.36
C GLY A 360 7.30 1.82 -1.60
N ILE A 361 7.13 3.02 -2.18
CA ILE A 361 5.81 3.46 -2.68
C ILE A 361 5.71 3.12 -4.17
N SER A 362 4.66 2.41 -4.57
CA SER A 362 4.46 1.99 -5.97
C SER A 362 3.14 2.48 -6.56
N ILE A 363 3.16 2.84 -7.84
CA ILE A 363 1.96 3.00 -8.66
C ILE A 363 1.90 1.83 -9.65
N GLY A 364 0.80 1.07 -9.66
CA GLY A 364 0.61 -0.11 -10.49
C GLY A 364 0.93 -1.45 -9.82
N SER A 365 0.93 -2.57 -10.54
CA SER A 365 0.99 -2.70 -12.00
C SER A 365 -0.28 -2.27 -12.76
N LEU A 366 -0.15 -1.22 -13.58
CA LEU A 366 -1.25 -0.64 -14.36
C LEU A 366 -1.36 -1.25 -15.76
N GLY A 367 -2.60 -1.39 -16.27
CA GLY A 367 -2.88 -1.71 -17.67
C GLY A 367 -2.72 -3.19 -18.04
N LYS A 368 -2.81 -4.10 -17.06
CA LYS A 368 -2.80 -5.56 -17.27
C LYS A 368 -3.84 -5.96 -18.33
N ASP A 369 -3.55 -6.99 -19.11
CA ASP A 369 -4.44 -7.51 -20.17
C ASP A 369 -4.87 -6.46 -21.21
N ASN A 370 -3.95 -5.54 -21.54
CA ASN A 370 -4.20 -4.38 -22.41
C ASN A 370 -5.35 -3.45 -21.95
N THR A 371 -5.71 -3.47 -20.66
CA THR A 371 -6.75 -2.61 -20.10
C THR A 371 -6.31 -1.14 -20.01
N LYS A 372 -7.28 -0.23 -20.08
CA LYS A 372 -7.03 1.18 -19.77
C LYS A 372 -6.98 1.37 -18.25
N ALA A 373 -5.84 1.85 -17.76
CA ALA A 373 -5.65 2.19 -16.35
C ALA A 373 -5.40 3.69 -16.15
N CYS A 374 -5.89 4.25 -15.04
CA CYS A 374 -5.77 5.67 -14.73
C CYS A 374 -5.44 5.89 -13.26
N VAL A 375 -4.40 6.68 -12.99
CA VAL A 375 -4.02 7.16 -11.65
C VAL A 375 -3.66 8.64 -11.79
N SER A 376 -4.12 9.50 -10.87
CA SER A 376 -3.90 10.95 -11.00
C SER A 376 -3.81 11.70 -9.68
N ASN A 377 -3.15 12.87 -9.68
CA ASN A 377 -2.98 13.73 -8.52
C ASN A 377 -2.48 12.98 -7.26
N ILE A 378 -1.32 12.33 -7.39
CA ILE A 378 -0.64 11.62 -6.30
C ILE A 378 0.48 12.52 -5.78
N THR A 379 0.50 12.78 -4.47
CA THR A 379 1.56 13.54 -3.79
C THR A 379 2.14 12.70 -2.66
N VAL A 380 3.46 12.52 -2.69
CA VAL A 380 4.23 11.78 -1.67
C VAL A 380 5.34 12.70 -1.19
N ARG A 381 5.43 12.94 0.13
CA ARG A 381 6.46 13.79 0.76
C ARG A 381 6.90 13.19 2.09
N ASP A 382 8.04 13.64 2.63
CA ASP A 382 8.44 13.38 4.03
C ASP A 382 8.34 11.91 4.45
N ILE A 383 8.78 11.00 3.56
CA ILE A 383 8.82 9.55 3.80
C ILE A 383 10.22 9.16 4.24
N MET A 384 10.32 8.48 5.37
CA MET A 384 11.55 7.79 5.78
C MET A 384 11.57 6.42 5.12
N MET A 385 12.58 6.18 4.27
CA MET A 385 12.79 4.91 3.58
C MET A 385 13.97 4.18 4.21
N HIS A 386 13.80 2.93 4.61
CA HIS A 386 14.89 2.10 5.13
C HIS A 386 14.74 0.65 4.66
N ASN A 387 15.83 0.03 4.22
CA ASN A 387 15.83 -1.36 3.75
C ASN A 387 14.76 -1.67 2.67
N THR A 388 14.36 -0.69 1.86
CA THR A 388 13.43 -0.87 0.75
C THR A 388 14.16 -1.15 -0.56
N MET A 389 13.55 -1.91 -1.47
CA MET A 389 14.09 -2.12 -2.82
C MET A 389 14.04 -0.86 -3.69
N ASN A 390 13.03 0.00 -3.50
CA ASN A 390 12.89 1.27 -4.21
C ASN A 390 12.49 2.38 -3.23
N GLY A 391 12.68 3.64 -3.65
CA GLY A 391 12.00 4.78 -3.03
C GLY A 391 10.59 4.92 -3.59
N VAL A 392 10.48 5.26 -4.88
CA VAL A 392 9.21 5.31 -5.61
C VAL A 392 9.34 4.53 -6.92
N ARG A 393 8.34 3.70 -7.23
CA ARG A 393 8.29 2.83 -8.42
C ARG A 393 6.98 3.07 -9.19
N ILE A 394 7.01 2.98 -10.52
CA ILE A 394 5.81 2.99 -11.36
C ILE A 394 5.88 1.76 -12.27
N LYS A 395 4.83 0.95 -12.27
CA LYS A 395 4.72 -0.32 -12.99
C LYS A 395 3.58 -0.24 -14.00
N THR A 396 3.87 -0.53 -15.27
CA THR A 396 2.88 -0.53 -16.36
C THR A 396 3.13 -1.70 -17.28
N TRP A 397 2.07 -2.41 -17.67
CA TRP A 397 2.15 -3.43 -18.71
C TRP A 397 2.37 -2.80 -20.08
N GLN A 398 3.21 -3.41 -20.93
CA GLN A 398 3.35 -2.97 -22.31
C GLN A 398 2.10 -3.36 -23.11
N VAL A 399 1.64 -2.47 -24.00
CA VAL A 399 0.60 -2.83 -24.96
C VAL A 399 1.24 -3.69 -26.05
N SER A 400 0.80 -4.93 -26.18
CA SER A 400 1.17 -5.76 -27.32
C SER A 400 0.45 -5.23 -28.56
N LEU A 401 1.17 -4.48 -29.40
CA LEU A 401 0.73 -4.17 -30.77
C LEU A 401 0.73 -5.47 -31.59
N GLN A 402 -0.33 -6.26 -31.43
CA GLN A 402 -0.63 -7.35 -32.35
C GLN A 402 -1.02 -6.70 -33.67
N SER A 403 -0.06 -6.66 -34.60
CA SER A 403 -0.25 -6.07 -35.91
C SER A 403 -1.43 -6.74 -36.60
N SER A 404 -2.51 -5.99 -36.80
CA SER A 404 -3.66 -6.38 -37.60
C SER A 404 -3.29 -6.37 -39.10
N LEU A 405 -2.31 -7.19 -39.46
CA LEU A 405 -2.12 -7.64 -40.83
C LEU A 405 -3.25 -8.64 -41.12
N PRO A 406 -4.12 -8.38 -42.11
CA PRO A 406 -5.16 -9.34 -42.47
C PRO A 406 -4.52 -10.67 -42.90
N HIS A 407 -5.20 -11.78 -42.62
CA HIS A 407 -4.74 -13.12 -42.98
C HIS A 407 -4.59 -13.26 -44.51
N HIS A 408 -3.40 -13.00 -45.03
CA HIS A 408 -2.97 -13.44 -46.35
C HIS A 408 -1.69 -14.26 -46.24
N LYS A 409 -1.82 -15.55 -46.57
CA LYS A 409 -0.79 -16.54 -46.88
C LYS A 409 0.62 -16.26 -46.30
N ARG A 410 0.90 -16.83 -45.13
CA ARG A 410 2.29 -17.19 -44.80
C ARG A 410 2.57 -18.60 -45.33
N THR A 411 2.87 -18.69 -46.62
CA THR A 411 3.47 -19.91 -47.19
C THR A 411 4.85 -20.11 -46.58
N SER A 412 5.11 -21.32 -46.08
CA SER A 412 6.42 -21.72 -45.60
C SER A 412 7.39 -21.91 -46.75
N SER A 413 8.40 -21.05 -46.83
CA SER A 413 9.62 -21.34 -47.58
C SER A 413 10.75 -20.47 -47.04
N LEU A 414 11.68 -21.09 -46.33
CA LEU A 414 13.11 -21.00 -46.62
C LEU A 414 13.81 -22.05 -45.76
N GLU A 415 14.38 -23.04 -46.44
CA GLU A 415 15.39 -23.92 -45.85
C GLU A 415 16.62 -23.09 -45.48
N GLU A 416 17.28 -23.46 -44.38
CA GLU A 416 18.71 -23.21 -44.27
C GLU A 416 19.35 -24.45 -43.64
N SER A 417 19.92 -25.30 -44.49
CA SER A 417 20.57 -26.54 -44.09
C SER A 417 22.00 -26.25 -43.64
N ASN A 418 22.30 -26.59 -42.38
CA ASN A 418 23.67 -26.57 -41.87
C ASN A 418 24.12 -28.01 -41.58
N HIS A 419 24.58 -28.70 -42.61
CA HIS A 419 25.14 -30.05 -42.49
C HIS A 419 26.55 -29.97 -41.87
N LYS A 420 26.72 -30.52 -40.66
CA LYS A 420 28.05 -30.79 -40.10
C LYS A 420 28.70 -31.97 -40.82
N HIS A 421 29.96 -31.82 -41.19
CA HIS A 421 30.82 -32.96 -41.52
C HIS A 421 31.04 -33.87 -40.29
N GLY A 422 31.06 -35.18 -40.53
CA GLY A 422 31.47 -36.22 -39.58
C GLY A 422 31.92 -37.46 -40.36
N LEU A 423 33.11 -37.98 -40.04
CA LEU A 423 33.80 -39.02 -40.82
C LEU A 423 33.09 -40.40 -40.79
N GLY A 424 33.33 -41.22 -41.83
CA GLY A 424 32.80 -42.57 -41.90
C GLY A 424 33.39 -43.47 -43.00
N LYS A 425 34.67 -43.84 -42.84
CA LYS A 425 35.48 -44.79 -43.66
C LYS A 425 36.00 -44.28 -45.01
#